data_AF-A0A017HI29-F1
#
_entry.id   AF-A0A017HI29-F1
#
_cell.length_a   1.000
_cell.length_b   1.000
_cell.length_c   1.000
_cell.angle_alpha   90.00
_cell.angle_beta   90.00
_cell.angle_gamma   90.00
#
_symmetry.space_group_name_H-M   'P 1'
#
loop_
_entity.id
_entity.type
_entity.pdbx_description
1 polymer ?
#
loop_
_entity_poly.entity_id
_entity_poly.type
_entity_poly.pdbx_seq_one_letter_code
_entity_poly.pdbx_strand_id
1 'polypeptide(L)' 'MTGRTDDRPDGDMADSRQISVRVDNALAQRFLAARRICEAHGKSLPLAEVVRVGMEAAIREVETTFGETVDAAPDTPDTK' A
#
# COMPACT_ATOMS: atom_id res chain seq x y z
N MET A 1 21.07 -17.33 -40.33
CA MET A 1 19.69 -17.57 -39.86
C MET A 1 19.66 -17.29 -38.37
N THR A 2 18.85 -16.33 -38.00
CA THR A 2 18.71 -15.69 -36.68
C THR A 2 17.92 -16.54 -35.69
N GLY A 3 18.31 -16.47 -34.42
CA GLY A 3 17.54 -17.02 -33.31
C GLY A 3 18.24 -16.80 -31.97
N ARG A 4 18.59 -15.55 -31.66
CA ARG A 4 19.08 -15.17 -30.33
C ARG A 4 17.84 -14.98 -29.45
N THR A 5 17.70 -15.80 -28.42
CA THR A 5 16.66 -15.74 -27.39
C THR A 5 16.65 -14.35 -26.74
N ASP A 6 15.58 -13.60 -26.99
CA ASP A 6 15.15 -12.49 -26.14
C ASP A 6 14.29 -13.15 -25.04
N ASP A 7 14.86 -13.35 -23.86
CA ASP A 7 14.06 -13.54 -22.66
C ASP A 7 14.75 -12.74 -21.56
N ARG A 8 14.31 -11.50 -21.46
CA ARG A 8 14.74 -10.54 -20.44
C ARG A 8 14.42 -11.12 -19.07
N PRO A 9 15.17 -10.78 -18.02
CA PRO A 9 14.74 -11.13 -16.67
C PRO A 9 13.37 -10.50 -16.44
N ASP A 10 12.36 -11.35 -16.20
CA ASP A 10 11.08 -10.97 -15.60
C ASP A 10 11.40 -10.26 -14.29
N GLY A 11 11.55 -8.94 -14.40
CA GLY A 11 11.84 -8.07 -13.29
C GLY A 11 10.60 -8.00 -12.43
N ASP A 12 10.59 -8.77 -11.36
CA ASP A 12 9.92 -8.52 -10.08
C ASP A 12 8.69 -7.59 -10.20
N MET A 13 7.70 -8.00 -11.01
CA MET A 13 6.42 -7.33 -11.04
C MET A 13 5.75 -7.72 -9.73
N ALA A 14 5.85 -6.85 -8.73
CA ALA A 14 5.17 -7.01 -7.46
C ALA A 14 3.73 -7.47 -7.72
N ASP A 15 3.42 -8.70 -7.30
CA ASP A 15 2.14 -9.37 -7.56
C ASP A 15 0.99 -8.46 -7.11
N SER A 16 0.36 -7.79 -8.06
CA SER A 16 -0.71 -6.84 -7.79
C SER A 16 -2.02 -7.61 -7.71
N ARG A 17 -2.61 -7.66 -6.52
CA ARG A 17 -3.92 -8.29 -6.29
C ARG A 17 -5.02 -7.24 -6.18
N GLN A 18 -6.12 -7.44 -6.90
CA GLN A 18 -7.32 -6.61 -6.74
C GLN A 18 -8.05 -6.94 -5.43
N ILE A 19 -8.38 -5.90 -4.66
CA ILE A 19 -9.13 -5.98 -3.41
C ILE A 19 -10.31 -5.00 -3.48
N SER A 20 -11.47 -5.39 -2.96
CA SER A 20 -12.63 -4.51 -2.84
C SER A 20 -12.87 -4.16 -1.37
N VAL A 21 -12.93 -2.86 -1.06
CA VAL A 21 -13.12 -2.33 0.30
C VAL A 21 -14.38 -1.47 0.32
N ARG A 22 -15.24 -1.65 1.32
CA ARG A 22 -16.36 -0.74 1.57
C ARG A 22 -15.89 0.39 2.46
N VAL A 23 -16.19 1.62 2.06
CA VAL A 23 -15.91 2.84 2.81
C VAL A 23 -17.16 3.71 2.82
N ASP A 24 -17.29 4.54 3.86
CA ASP A 24 -18.34 5.56 3.88
C ASP A 24 -18.13 6.59 2.77
N ASN A 25 -19.24 7.18 2.30
CA ASN A 25 -19.22 8.16 1.21
C ASN A 25 -18.28 9.34 1.52
N ALA A 26 -18.25 9.81 2.78
CA ALA A 26 -17.36 10.89 3.18
C ALA A 26 -15.88 10.56 2.94
N LEU A 27 -15.45 9.33 3.25
CA LEU A 27 -14.06 8.90 3.02
C LEU A 27 -13.77 8.73 1.52
N ALA A 28 -14.73 8.19 0.74
CA ALA A 28 -14.61 8.12 -0.71
C ALA A 28 -14.42 9.51 -1.36
N GLN A 29 -15.20 10.51 -0.93
CA GLN A 29 -15.05 11.89 -1.41
C GLN A 29 -13.69 12.48 -1.05
N ARG A 30 -13.13 12.15 0.12
CA ARG A 30 -11.77 12.59 0.51
C ARG A 30 -10.69 12.01 -0.41
N PHE A 31 -10.79 10.75 -0.81
CA PHE A 31 -9.85 10.17 -1.79
C PHE A 31 -9.93 10.87 -3.15
N LEU A 32 -11.14 11.18 -3.62
CA LEU A 32 -11.33 11.93 -4.87
C LEU A 32 -10.78 13.36 -4.77
N ALA A 33 -10.98 14.03 -3.63
CA ALA A 33 -10.42 15.36 -3.39
C ALA A 33 -8.89 15.33 -3.35
N ALA A 34 -8.29 14.35 -2.67
CA ALA A 34 -6.84 14.17 -2.62
C ALA A 34 -6.24 13.96 -4.03
N ARG A 35 -6.91 13.15 -4.87
CA ARG A 35 -6.53 12.99 -6.27
C ARG A 35 -6.52 14.33 -7.02
N ARG A 36 -7.55 15.15 -6.87
CA ARG A 36 -7.63 16.48 -7.52
C ARG A 36 -6.52 17.41 -7.05
N ILE A 37 -6.11 17.33 -5.78
CA ILE A 37 -4.95 18.08 -5.27
C ILE A 37 -3.68 17.63 -5.99
N CYS A 38 -3.44 16.32 -6.12
CA CYS A 38 -2.29 15.81 -6.88
C CYS A 38 -2.30 16.30 -8.33
N GLU A 39 -3.46 16.26 -9.00
CA GLU A 39 -3.63 16.75 -10.38
C GLU A 39 -3.33 18.25 -10.49
N ALA A 40 -3.77 19.07 -9.52
CA ALA A 40 -3.48 20.49 -9.47
C ALA A 40 -1.97 20.80 -9.31
N HIS A 41 -1.20 19.86 -8.74
CA HIS A 41 0.26 19.95 -8.64
C HIS A 41 0.99 19.27 -9.81
N GLY A 42 0.29 18.96 -10.91
CA GLY A 42 0.87 18.35 -12.11
C GLY A 42 1.15 16.85 -11.98
N LYS A 43 0.60 16.18 -10.96
CA LYS A 43 0.72 14.72 -10.78
C LYS A 43 -0.62 14.05 -11.08
N SER A 44 -0.72 13.40 -12.24
CA SER A 44 -1.86 12.55 -12.56
C SER A 44 -1.67 11.18 -11.90
N LEU A 45 -2.33 10.96 -10.76
CA LEU A 45 -2.31 9.68 -10.05
C LEU A 45 -3.65 8.95 -10.24
N PRO A 46 -3.66 7.65 -10.57
CA PRO A 46 -4.88 6.87 -10.55
C PRO A 46 -5.42 6.80 -9.12
N LEU A 47 -6.74 6.67 -8.96
CA LEU A 47 -7.37 6.63 -7.64
C LEU A 47 -6.78 5.51 -6.75
N ALA A 48 -6.45 4.36 -7.33
CA ALA A 48 -5.82 3.25 -6.62
C ALA A 48 -4.48 3.64 -5.98
N GLU A 49 -3.69 4.50 -6.63
CA GLU A 49 -2.40 4.96 -6.11
C GLU A 49 -2.58 5.96 -4.97
N VAL A 50 -3.57 6.85 -5.08
CA VAL A 50 -3.95 7.77 -4.00
C VAL A 50 -4.42 6.99 -2.76
N VAL A 51 -5.20 5.94 -2.97
CA VAL A 51 -5.66 5.05 -1.90
C VAL A 51 -4.48 4.29 -1.29
N ARG A 52 -3.57 3.74 -2.12
CA ARG A 52 -2.37 3.03 -1.67
C ARG A 52 -1.52 3.91 -0.74
N VAL A 53 -1.17 5.12 -1.17
CA VAL A 53 -0.36 6.05 -0.38
C VAL A 53 -1.05 6.40 0.95
N GLY A 54 -2.36 6.63 0.92
CA GLY A 54 -3.14 6.91 2.13
C GLY A 54 -3.17 5.72 3.10
N MET A 55 -3.36 4.50 2.59
CA MET A 55 -3.35 3.28 3.39
C MET A 55 -1.96 3.00 3.99
N GLU A 56 -0.88 3.17 3.22
CA GLU A 56 0.49 3.01 3.71
C GLU A 56 0.81 3.99 4.84
N ALA A 57 0.39 5.25 4.71
CA ALA A 57 0.56 6.24 5.79
C ALA A 57 -0.20 5.84 7.06
N ALA A 58 -1.45 5.39 6.91
CA ALA A 58 -2.27 4.94 8.03
C ALA A 58 -1.70 3.67 8.69
N ILE A 59 -1.18 2.71 7.91
CA ILE A 59 -0.52 1.50 8.43
C ILE A 59 0.71 1.89 9.25
N ARG A 60 1.57 2.76 8.73
CA ARG A 60 2.75 3.24 9.49
C ARG A 60 2.36 3.93 10.79
N GLU A 61 1.27 4.69 10.80
CA GLU A 61 0.74 5.34 12.01
C GLU A 61 0.26 4.30 13.03
N VAL A 62 -0.46 3.27 12.58
CA VAL A 62 -0.88 2.14 13.43
C VAL A 62 0.33 1.38 13.96
N GLU A 63 1.31 1.06 13.13
CA GLU A 63 2.56 0.41 13.55
C GLU A 63 3.35 1.26 14.53
N THR A 64 3.40 2.58 14.34
CA THR A 64 4.09 3.48 15.28
C THR A 64 3.34 3.56 16.62
N THR A 65 2.01 3.58 16.58
CA THR A 65 1.17 3.76 17.77
C THR A 65 1.04 2.47 18.58
N PHE A 66 0.97 1.33 17.90
CA PHE A 66 0.64 0.03 18.49
C PHE A 66 1.74 -1.03 18.31
N GLY A 67 2.76 -0.78 17.48
CA GLY A 67 3.83 -1.74 17.23
C GLY A 67 4.67 -2.03 18.46
N GLU A 68 4.96 -1.01 19.29
CA GLU A 68 5.61 -1.23 20.59
C GLU A 68 4.76 -2.08 21.55
N THR A 69 3.42 -2.06 21.41
CA THR A 69 2.52 -2.87 22.25
C THR A 69 2.41 -4.32 21.78
N VAL A 70 2.76 -4.62 20.53
CA VAL A 70 2.80 -6.00 20.00
C VAL A 70 4.14 -6.66 20.31
N ASP A 71 5.27 -5.93 20.26
CA ASP A 71 6.58 -6.44 20.71
C ASP A 71 6.69 -6.60 22.23
N ALA A 72 5.84 -5.92 23.01
CA ALA A 72 5.76 -6.08 24.48
C ALA A 72 4.82 -7.21 24.93
N ALA A 73 4.35 -8.07 24.02
CA ALA A 73 3.68 -9.32 24.41
C ALA A 73 4.73 -10.26 25.04
N PRO A 74 4.55 -10.69 26.30
CA PRO A 74 5.61 -11.32 27.07
C PRO A 74 6.02 -12.66 26.47
N ASP A 75 7.33 -12.79 26.20
CA ASP A 75 8.02 -14.09 26.22
C ASP A 75 7.65 -14.80 27.53
N THR A 76 6.79 -15.80 27.47
CA THR A 76 6.58 -16.74 28.56
C THR A 76 6.11 -18.10 28.02
N PRO A 77 6.59 -19.24 28.56
CA PRO A 77 7.90 -19.48 29.19
C PRO A 77 8.58 -20.74 28.62
N ASP A 78 9.90 -20.70 28.43
CA ASP A 78 10.70 -21.92 28.27
C ASP A 78 10.62 -22.72 29.58
N THR A 79 9.80 -23.76 29.57
CA THR A 79 9.65 -24.70 30.67
C THR A 79 10.71 -25.78 30.48
N LYS A 80 11.76 -25.75 31.29
CA LYS A 80 12.62 -26.92 31.50
C LYS A 80 13.19 -26.98 32.91
#